data_AF-A0A7K7VPT4-F1
#
_entry.id   AF-A0A7K7VPT4-F1
#
_cell.length_a   1.000
_cell.length_b   1.000
_cell.length_c   1.000
_cell.angle_alpha   90.00
_cell.angle_beta   90.00
_cell.angle_gamma   90.00
#
_symmetry.space_group_name_H-M   'P 1'
#
loop_
_entity.id
_entity.type
_entity.pdbx_description
1 polymer ?
#
loop_
_entity_poly.entity_id
_entity_poly.type
_entity_poly.pdbx_seq_one_letter_code
_entity_poly.pdbx_strand_id
1 'polypeptide(L)'
;TRVARERRGGTRLFLRSIDAEGAGFEYAMFVNADERRVVCLFQPGPYLEGPPGFAHGGSIATIIDSTVGGCALAVAGPVMTAKLSIDYMA
;
A
#
# COMPACT_ATOMS: atom_id res chain seq x y z
N THR A 1 1.57 -14.53 -19.65
CA THR A 1 0.54 -15.50 -19.19
C THR A 1 0.10 -15.11 -17.80
N ARG A 2 -1.10 -14.52 -17.65
CA ARG A 2 -1.65 -14.14 -16.35
C ARG A 2 -1.96 -15.41 -15.57
N VAL A 3 -1.19 -15.70 -14.53
CA VAL A 3 -1.60 -16.65 -13.51
C VAL A 3 -2.52 -15.89 -12.55
N ALA A 4 -3.81 -15.86 -12.88
CA ALA A 4 -4.84 -15.56 -11.89
C ALA A 4 -4.88 -16.74 -10.93
N ARG A 5 -4.13 -16.63 -9.82
CA ARG A 5 -4.17 -17.63 -8.76
C ARG A 5 -5.43 -17.36 -7.93
N GLU A 6 -6.46 -18.18 -8.12
CA GLU A 6 -7.57 -18.31 -7.16
C GLU A 6 -6.99 -18.50 -5.74
N ARG A 7 -7.17 -17.51 -4.85
CA ARG A 7 -6.87 -17.69 -3.43
C ARG A 7 -8.17 -18.05 -2.71
N ARG A 8 -8.39 -19.35 -2.54
CA ARG A 8 -9.37 -19.91 -1.57
C ARG A 8 -9.01 -19.40 -0.16
N GLY A 9 -10.04 -19.13 0.66
CA GLY A 9 -9.95 -18.40 1.95
C GLY A 9 -8.76 -18.74 2.85
N GLY A 10 -8.11 -17.70 3.37
CA GLY A 10 -6.86 -17.72 4.16
C GLY A 10 -6.38 -16.29 4.45
N THR A 11 -5.17 -16.12 5.01
CA THR A 11 -4.57 -14.81 5.29
C THR A 11 -4.33 -14.01 4.01
N ARG A 12 -4.48 -12.68 4.09
CA ARG A 12 -4.36 -11.77 2.96
C ARG A 12 -3.38 -10.64 3.28
N LEU A 13 -2.72 -10.12 2.25
CA LEU A 13 -2.01 -8.85 2.38
C LEU A 13 -3.04 -7.74 2.61
N PHE A 14 -2.80 -6.88 3.59
CA PHE A 14 -3.80 -5.89 4.01
C PHE A 14 -4.24 -4.97 2.86
N LEU A 15 -3.30 -4.47 2.06
CA LEU A 15 -3.56 -3.67 0.85
C LEU A 15 -4.37 -4.40 -0.25
N ARG A 16 -4.48 -5.72 -0.20
CA ARG A 16 -5.22 -6.56 -1.17
C ARG A 16 -6.29 -7.40 -0.47
N SER A 17 -6.79 -6.92 0.66
CA SER A 17 -7.82 -7.61 1.45
C SER A 17 -9.24 -7.40 0.91
N ILE A 18 -9.46 -6.30 0.19
CA ILE A 18 -10.72 -5.94 -0.47
C ILE A 18 -10.66 -6.42 -1.92
N ASP A 19 -11.57 -7.34 -2.28
CA ASP A 19 -11.59 -7.98 -3.60
C ASP A 19 -12.31 -7.15 -4.68
N ALA A 20 -13.22 -6.26 -4.26
CA ALA A 20 -13.96 -5.40 -5.18
C ALA A 20 -13.04 -4.33 -5.77
N GLU A 21 -12.85 -4.39 -7.10
CA GLU A 21 -12.05 -3.43 -7.85
C GLU A 21 -12.52 -1.99 -7.61
N GLY A 22 -11.58 -1.09 -7.34
CA GLY A 22 -11.85 0.31 -7.07
C GLY A 22 -12.47 0.60 -5.70
N ALA A 23 -12.84 -0.42 -4.90
CA ALA A 23 -13.45 -0.22 -3.59
C ALA A 23 -12.42 0.04 -2.49
N GLY A 24 -11.24 -0.57 -2.59
CA GLY A 24 -10.17 -0.54 -1.58
C GLY A 24 -8.93 0.22 -2.01
N PHE A 25 -7.76 -0.40 -1.85
CA PHE A 25 -6.48 0.19 -2.25
C PHE A 25 -6.16 -0.17 -3.71
N GLU A 26 -6.39 0.76 -4.63
CA GLU A 26 -5.86 0.63 -5.99
C GLU A 26 -4.50 1.31 -6.08
N TYR A 27 -3.46 0.51 -6.37
CA TYR A 27 -2.10 1.03 -6.41
C TYR A 27 -1.17 0.23 -7.31
N ALA A 28 -0.11 0.91 -7.75
CA ALA A 28 1.04 0.32 -8.45
C ALA A 28 2.35 0.93 -7.89
N MET A 29 3.33 0.08 -7.59
CA MET A 29 4.65 0.50 -7.09
C MET A 29 5.72 0.26 -8.16
N PHE A 30 6.56 1.26 -8.38
CA PHE A 30 7.71 1.22 -9.28
C PHE A 30 8.97 1.38 -8.43
N VAL A 31 9.86 0.40 -8.49
CA VAL A 31 11.06 0.34 -7.65
C VAL A 31 12.29 0.56 -8.52
N ASN A 32 13.14 1.50 -8.10
CA ASN A 32 14.50 1.66 -8.59
C ASN A 32 15.45 1.46 -7.40
N ALA A 33 16.05 0.27 -7.32
CA ALA A 33 16.93 -0.10 -6.20
C ALA A 33 18.26 0.66 -6.22
N ASP A 34 18.81 0.95 -7.42
CA ASP A 34 20.05 1.68 -7.59
C ASP A 34 19.92 3.13 -7.07
N GLU A 35 18.77 3.76 -7.35
CA GLU A 35 18.43 5.10 -6.84
C GLU A 35 17.83 5.08 -5.42
N ARG A 36 17.62 3.90 -4.82
CA ARG A 36 16.93 3.71 -3.53
C ARG A 36 15.59 4.45 -3.48
N ARG A 37 14.81 4.32 -4.56
CA ARG A 37 13.58 5.06 -4.79
C ARG A 37 12.43 4.11 -5.09
N VAL A 38 11.29 4.37 -4.47
CA VAL A 38 10.01 3.75 -4.85
C VAL A 38 8.99 4.85 -5.10
N VAL A 39 8.27 4.73 -6.20
CA VAL A 39 7.11 5.57 -6.51
C VAL A 39 5.86 4.72 -6.44
N CYS A 40 4.89 5.14 -5.65
CA CYS A 40 3.58 4.52 -5.56
C CYS A 40 2.54 5.42 -6.20
N LEU A 41 1.86 4.92 -7.24
CA LEU A 41 0.62 5.51 -7.73
C LEU A 41 -0.51 4.89 -6.92
N PHE A 42 -1.32 5.71 -6.26
CA PHE A 42 -2.37 5.26 -5.36
C PHE A 42 -3.67 6.04 -5.62
N GLN A 43 -4.76 5.29 -5.76
CA GLN A 43 -6.12 5.79 -5.84
C GLN A 43 -6.95 5.14 -4.72
N PRO A 44 -7.35 5.89 -3.68
CA PRO A 44 -8.19 5.35 -2.62
C PRO A 44 -9.61 5.12 -3.11
N GLY A 45 -10.15 3.94 -2.84
CA GLY A 45 -11.55 3.63 -3.05
C GLY A 45 -12.46 4.10 -1.91
N PRO A 46 -13.80 4.08 -2.10
CA PRO A 46 -14.77 4.57 -1.13
C PRO A 46 -14.76 3.81 0.21
N TYR A 47 -14.28 2.56 0.27
CA TYR A 47 -14.21 1.82 1.55
C TYR A 47 -13.05 2.26 2.43
N LEU A 48 -12.19 3.15 1.92
CA LEU A 48 -11.09 3.74 2.67
C LEU A 48 -11.44 5.11 3.24
N GLU A 49 -12.71 5.52 3.19
CA GLU A 49 -13.16 6.82 3.68
C GLU A 49 -12.98 6.96 5.21
N GLY A 50 -12.58 8.16 5.64
CA GLY A 50 -12.55 8.58 7.04
C GLY A 50 -13.60 9.66 7.27
N PRO A 51 -13.22 10.95 7.25
CA PRO A 51 -14.20 12.03 7.13
C PRO A 51 -14.95 11.95 5.79
N PRO A 52 -16.22 12.42 5.72
CA PRO A 52 -16.99 12.39 4.48
C PRO A 52 -16.26 13.04 3.29
N GLY A 53 -16.02 12.26 2.23
CA GLY A 53 -15.31 12.63 1.01
C GLY A 53 -13.78 12.51 1.07
N PHE A 54 -13.19 12.10 2.19
CA PHE A 54 -11.74 12.04 2.38
C PHE A 54 -11.26 10.64 2.76
N ALA A 55 -10.09 10.25 2.25
CA ALA A 55 -9.45 9.00 2.66
C ALA A 55 -9.06 9.06 4.15
N HIS A 56 -9.33 7.98 4.88
CA HIS A 56 -8.99 7.83 6.27
C HIS A 56 -7.47 7.93 6.46
N GLY A 57 -7.00 8.70 7.44
CA GLY A 57 -5.57 8.90 7.70
C GLY A 57 -4.81 7.57 7.87
N GLY A 58 -5.41 6.58 8.54
CA GLY A 58 -4.84 5.23 8.63
C GLY A 58 -4.66 4.49 7.29
N SER A 59 -5.52 4.75 6.30
CA SER A 59 -5.36 4.18 4.95
C SER A 59 -4.20 4.84 4.20
N ILE A 60 -4.03 6.16 4.37
CA ILE A 60 -2.89 6.92 3.85
C ILE A 60 -1.59 6.44 4.54
N ALA A 61 -1.61 6.25 5.86
CA ALA A 61 -0.48 5.67 6.59
C ALA A 61 -0.12 4.28 6.07
N THR A 62 -1.12 3.44 5.78
CA THR A 62 -0.93 2.08 5.28
C THR A 62 -0.21 2.06 3.93
N ILE A 63 -0.61 2.93 2.99
CA ILE A 63 0.06 2.98 1.68
C ILE A 63 1.46 3.58 1.79
N ILE A 64 1.68 4.56 2.68
CA ILE A 64 3.02 5.12 2.95
C ILE A 64 3.93 4.07 3.57
N ASP A 65 3.48 3.36 4.62
CA ASP A 65 4.22 2.28 5.28
C ASP A 65 4.63 1.20 4.27
N SER A 66 3.68 0.77 3.44
CA SER A 66 3.94 -0.26 2.43
C SER A 66 4.91 0.20 1.35
N THR A 67 4.86 1.49 0.96
CA THR A 67 5.76 2.06 -0.05
C THR A 67 7.19 2.18 0.47
N VAL A 68 7.35 2.76 1.67
CA VAL A 68 8.66 2.93 2.31
C VAL A 68 9.23 1.58 2.72
N GLY A 69 8.39 0.68 3.24
CA GLY A 69 8.75 -0.70 3.56
C GLY A 69 9.18 -1.49 2.32
N GLY A 70 8.50 -1.30 1.18
CA GLY A 70 8.91 -1.86 -0.11
C GLY A 70 10.27 -1.36 -0.57
N CYS A 71 10.57 -0.07 -0.35
CA CYS A 71 11.90 0.50 -0.62
C CYS A 71 12.98 -0.14 0.28
N ALA A 72 12.71 -0.21 1.59
CA ALA A 72 13.64 -0.81 2.55
C ALA A 72 13.87 -2.29 2.25
N LEU A 73 12.82 -3.04 1.89
CA LEU A 73 12.92 -4.43 1.45
C LEU A 73 13.83 -4.60 0.23
N ALA A 74 13.68 -3.73 -0.77
CA ALA A 74 14.46 -3.77 -2.00
C ALA A 74 15.95 -3.47 -1.79
N VAL A 75 16.29 -2.59 -0.83
CA VAL A 75 17.65 -2.12 -0.60
C VAL A 75 18.38 -2.90 0.50
N ALA A 76 17.67 -3.35 1.53
CA ALA A 76 18.24 -3.96 2.74
C ALA A 76 17.79 -5.40 3.01
N GLY A 77 16.92 -5.97 2.16
CA GLY A 77 16.35 -7.30 2.39
C GLY A 77 15.24 -7.30 3.45
N PRO A 78 14.89 -8.45 4.04
CA PRO A 78 13.77 -8.55 4.98
C PRO A 78 13.93 -7.65 6.20
N VAL A 79 12.97 -6.74 6.39
CA VAL A 79 12.97 -5.72 7.45
C VAL A 79 11.56 -5.51 8.02
N MET A 80 11.48 -4.83 9.17
CA MET A 80 10.21 -4.41 9.79
C MET A 80 10.24 -2.92 10.10
N THR A 81 9.07 -2.27 10.04
CA THR A 81 8.92 -0.86 10.39
C THR A 81 9.13 -0.68 11.90
N ALA A 82 10.19 0.02 12.30
CA ALA A 82 10.44 0.37 13.71
C ALA A 82 9.73 1.67 14.14
N LYS A 83 9.65 2.66 13.24
CA LYS A 83 8.98 3.94 13.46
C LYS A 83 8.43 4.46 12.14
N LEU A 84 7.19 4.93 12.18
CA LEU A 84 6.55 5.67 11.09
C LEU A 84 6.05 7.00 11.66
N SER A 85 6.48 8.11 11.05
CA SER A 85 6.07 9.47 11.44
C SER A 85 5.48 10.14 10.21
N ILE A 86 4.26 10.64 10.32
CA ILE A 86 3.52 11.22 9.20
C ILE A 86 2.89 12.51 9.68
N ASP A 87 3.17 13.59 8.95
CA ASP A 87 2.50 14.87 9.10
C ASP A 87 1.48 15.02 7.96
N TYR A 88 0.19 15.02 8.31
CA TYR A 88 -0.90 15.20 7.34
C TYR A 88 -1.12 16.68 7.09
N MET A 89 -0.91 17.11 5.85
CA MET A 89 -0.90 18.54 5.48
C MET A 89 -2.16 19.00 4.74
N ALA A 90 -2.92 18.08 4.14
CA ALA A 90 -4.14 18.33 3.37
C ALA A 90 -5.03 17.09 3.35
#